data_AF-A0A8J7VVP7-F1
#
_entry.id   AF-A0A8J7VVP7-F1
#
_cell.length_a   1.000
_cell.length_b   1.000
_cell.length_c   1.000
_cell.angle_alpha   90.00
_cell.angle_beta   90.00
_cell.angle_gamma   90.00
#
_symmetry.space_group_name_H-M   'P 1'
#
loop_
_entity.id
_entity.type
_entity.pdbx_description
1 polymer ?
#
loop_
_entity_poly.entity_id
_entity_poly.type
_entity_poly.pdbx_seq_one_letter_code
_entity_poly.pdbx_strand_id
1 'polypeptide(L)'
;MSTEPAILARVSNEFLDYQYEILGIREHMHAPDVTEICVNRPGELYLERRSGWQRVDVPSLSFERARQFCTAVVNESNTGQRITDADPMVSLTFPTGQRAQFVIPPACDAGKVSITIRLPARFGKT
;
A
#
# COMPACT_ATOMS: atom_id res chain seq x y z
N MET A 1 3.22 1.38 24.45
CA MET A 1 2.58 1.54 23.13
C MET A 1 1.97 0.22 22.76
N SER A 2 0.66 0.08 22.97
CA SER A 2 -0.08 -1.14 22.63
C SER A 2 -0.19 -1.22 21.12
N THR A 3 0.51 -2.16 20.50
CA THR A 3 0.33 -2.46 19.07
C THR A 3 -1.04 -3.12 18.94
N GLU A 4 -2.08 -2.34 18.62
CA GLU A 4 -3.33 -2.95 18.16
C GLU A 4 -3.01 -3.87 16.98
N PRO A 5 -3.47 -5.12 16.98
CA PRO A 5 -3.22 -6.02 15.87
C PRO A 5 -3.89 -5.44 14.62
N ALA A 6 -3.08 -5.16 13.60
CA ALA A 6 -3.56 -4.64 12.33
C ALA A 6 -4.68 -5.53 11.78
N ILE A 7 -5.84 -4.94 11.51
CA ILE A 7 -7.07 -5.67 11.18
C ILE A 7 -6.86 -6.45 9.88
N LEU A 8 -7.17 -7.75 9.90
CA LEU A 8 -7.06 -8.61 8.74
C LEU A 8 -8.16 -8.28 7.73
N ALA A 9 -7.76 -7.75 6.58
CA ALA A 9 -8.64 -7.49 5.46
C ALA A 9 -9.15 -8.81 4.86
N ARG A 10 -10.45 -8.88 4.57
CA ARG A 10 -11.10 -9.98 3.85
C ARG A 10 -11.32 -9.56 2.39
N VAL A 11 -10.21 -9.51 1.66
CA VAL A 11 -10.13 -9.10 0.25
C VAL A 11 -9.57 -10.25 -0.58
N SER A 12 -10.02 -10.45 -1.82
CA SER A 12 -9.48 -11.53 -2.67
C SER A 12 -8.09 -11.17 -3.22
N ASN A 13 -7.26 -12.19 -3.45
CA ASN A 13 -5.93 -11.99 -4.06
C ASN A 13 -6.05 -11.44 -5.50
N GLU A 14 -7.06 -11.89 -6.25
CA GLU A 14 -7.32 -11.41 -7.62
C GLU A 14 -7.65 -9.92 -7.64
N PHE A 15 -8.46 -9.45 -6.69
CA PHE A 15 -8.76 -8.03 -6.54
C PHE A 15 -7.49 -7.23 -6.22
N LEU A 16 -6.69 -7.68 -5.26
CA LEU A 16 -5.45 -6.99 -4.89
C LEU A 16 -4.48 -6.92 -6.07
N ASP A 17 -4.30 -8.02 -6.79
CA ASP A 17 -3.45 -8.07 -7.99
C ASP A 17 -3.90 -7.07 -9.06
N TYR A 18 -5.20 -6.98 -9.33
CA TYR A 18 -5.77 -6.00 -10.24
C TYR A 18 -5.52 -4.56 -9.78
N GLN A 19 -5.71 -4.29 -8.48
CA GLN A 19 -5.42 -2.97 -7.90
C GLN A 19 -3.93 -2.61 -7.98
N TYR A 20 -3.02 -3.56 -7.76
CA TYR A 20 -1.58 -3.36 -7.91
C TYR A 20 -1.18 -3.09 -9.36
N GLU A 21 -1.89 -3.67 -10.34
CA GLU A 21 -1.69 -3.40 -11.75
C GLU A 21 -2.13 -1.98 -12.14
N ILE A 22 -3.31 -1.55 -11.69
CA ILE A 22 -3.79 -0.17 -11.88
C ILE A 22 -2.81 0.84 -11.28
N LEU A 23 -2.29 0.55 -10.08
CA LEU A 23 -1.34 1.42 -9.39
C LEU A 23 0.06 1.39 -10.01
N GLY A 24 0.37 0.39 -10.85
CA GLY A 24 1.68 0.24 -11.48
C GLY A 24 2.76 -0.33 -10.57
N ILE A 25 2.38 -1.09 -9.53
CA ILE A 25 3.33 -1.68 -8.57
C ILE A 25 3.41 -3.21 -8.63
N ARG A 26 2.58 -3.86 -9.46
CA ARG A 26 2.43 -5.32 -9.49
C ARG A 26 3.76 -6.08 -9.65
N GLU A 27 4.64 -5.61 -10.54
CA GLU A 27 5.94 -6.26 -10.75
C GLU A 27 6.82 -6.24 -9.48
N HIS A 28 6.74 -5.17 -8.69
CA HIS A 28 7.52 -5.02 -7.46
C HIS A 28 6.97 -5.86 -6.30
N MET A 29 5.66 -6.15 -6.29
CA MET A 29 5.03 -7.05 -5.31
C MET A 29 5.62 -8.46 -5.36
N HIS A 30 6.12 -8.88 -6.53
CA HIS A 30 6.72 -10.20 -6.74
C HIS A 30 8.25 -10.20 -6.69
N ALA A 31 8.90 -9.04 -6.63
CA ALA A 31 10.35 -8.95 -6.54
C ALA A 31 10.87 -9.61 -5.24
N PRO A 32 11.84 -10.53 -5.30
CA PRO A 32 12.28 -11.31 -4.14
C PRO A 32 13.09 -10.51 -3.12
N ASP A 33 13.65 -9.37 -3.53
CA ASP A 33 14.56 -8.54 -2.74
C ASP A 33 13.93 -7.23 -2.24
N VAL A 34 12.68 -6.93 -2.64
CA VAL A 34 11.89 -5.81 -2.14
C VAL A 34 11.26 -6.20 -0.80
N THR A 35 11.42 -5.33 0.21
CA THR A 35 10.85 -5.48 1.55
C THR A 35 9.70 -4.52 1.82
N GLU A 36 9.73 -3.35 1.19
CA GLU A 36 8.72 -2.31 1.34
C GLU A 36 8.53 -1.52 0.05
N ILE A 37 7.29 -1.10 -0.20
CA ILE A 37 6.91 -0.25 -1.34
C ILE A 37 6.20 0.98 -0.77
N CYS A 38 6.71 2.15 -1.09
CA CYS A 38 6.17 3.43 -0.64
C CYS A 38 5.81 4.33 -1.81
N VAL A 39 4.62 4.94 -1.76
CA VAL A 39 4.21 6.06 -2.61
C VAL A 39 4.05 7.26 -1.69
N ASN A 40 4.86 8.30 -1.88
CA ASN A 40 4.80 9.52 -1.06
C ASN A 40 4.18 10.70 -1.83
N ARG A 41 4.20 10.64 -3.16
CA ARG A 41 3.64 11.63 -4.07
C ARG A 41 3.36 11.01 -5.45
N PRO A 42 2.49 11.61 -6.26
CA PRO A 42 2.24 11.15 -7.63
C PRO A 42 3.51 11.09 -8.48
N GLY A 43 3.54 10.14 -9.42
CA GLY A 43 4.59 10.01 -10.43
C GLY A 43 5.79 9.15 -10.02
N GLU A 44 5.87 8.68 -8.77
CA GLU A 44 7.01 7.90 -8.29
C GLU A 44 6.68 6.94 -7.15
N LEU A 45 7.53 5.95 -7.00
CA LEU A 45 7.55 5.02 -5.89
C LEU A 45 8.96 4.86 -5.32
N TYR A 46 9.03 4.45 -4.06
CA TYR A 46 10.24 4.06 -3.38
C TYR A 46 10.15 2.58 -3.03
N LEU A 47 11.19 1.83 -3.39
CA LEU A 47 11.37 0.44 -3.04
C LEU A 47 12.43 0.36 -1.95
N GLU A 48 12.10 -0.21 -0.81
CA GLU A 48 13.11 -0.67 0.12
C GLU A 48 13.59 -2.05 -0.34
N ARG A 49 14.90 -2.17 -0.53
CA ARG A 49 15.59 -3.45 -0.72
C ARG A 49 16.57 -3.65 0.42
N ARG A 50 17.14 -4.85 0.52
CA ARG A 50 18.24 -5.13 1.48
C ARG A 50 19.46 -4.21 1.30
N SER A 51 19.67 -3.71 0.08
CA SER A 51 20.74 -2.77 -0.26
C SER A 51 20.40 -1.30 0.05
N GLY A 52 19.17 -1.00 0.45
CA GLY A 52 18.68 0.35 0.74
C GLY A 52 17.51 0.77 -0.13
N TRP A 53 17.21 2.06 -0.10
CA TRP A 53 16.08 2.66 -0.81
C TRP A 53 16.41 2.99 -2.26
N GLN A 54 15.50 2.64 -3.16
CA GLN A 54 15.57 2.96 -4.58
C GLN A 54 14.31 3.70 -5.01
N ARG A 55 14.48 4.84 -5.68
CA ARG A 55 13.39 5.57 -6.33
C ARG A 55 13.14 5.01 -7.73
N VAL A 56 11.87 4.84 -8.10
CA VAL A 56 11.43 4.43 -9.43
C VAL A 56 10.39 5.43 -9.92
N ASP A 57 10.57 5.95 -11.14
CA ASP A 57 9.61 6.83 -11.77
C ASP A 57 8.44 6.01 -12.36
N VAL A 58 7.21 6.39 -11.99
CA VAL A 58 5.97 5.79 -12.50
C VAL A 58 5.05 6.92 -12.93
N PRO A 59 5.21 7.48 -14.13
CA PRO A 59 4.43 8.64 -14.60
C PRO A 59 2.92 8.39 -14.64
N SER A 60 2.52 7.11 -14.73
CA SER A 60 1.12 6.67 -14.73
C SER A 60 0.48 6.70 -13.33
N LEU A 61 1.25 6.88 -12.26
CA LEU A 61 0.78 6.94 -10.87
C LEU A 61 0.25 8.35 -10.54
N SER A 62 -0.99 8.65 -10.93
CA SER A 62 -1.63 9.93 -10.59
C SER A 62 -2.13 9.98 -9.14
N PHE A 63 -2.41 11.18 -8.65
CA PHE A 63 -3.08 11.37 -7.36
C PHE A 63 -4.43 10.65 -7.31
N GLU A 64 -5.25 10.77 -8.36
CA GLU A 64 -6.57 10.10 -8.36
C GLU A 64 -6.44 8.59 -8.30
N ARG A 65 -5.47 8.00 -9.02
CA ARG A 65 -5.23 6.55 -8.98
C ARG A 65 -4.79 6.09 -7.61
N ALA A 66 -3.85 6.79 -6.97
CA ALA A 66 -3.43 6.46 -5.61
C ALA A 66 -4.59 6.59 -4.61
N ARG A 67 -5.39 7.65 -4.70
CA ARG A 67 -6.56 7.85 -3.84
C ARG A 67 -7.63 6.78 -4.07
N GLN A 68 -7.90 6.43 -5.32
CA GLN A 68 -8.85 5.39 -5.71
C GLN A 68 -8.42 4.02 -5.21
N PHE A 69 -7.13 3.69 -5.32
CA PHE A 69 -6.55 2.47 -4.76
C PHE A 69 -6.84 2.36 -3.26
N CYS A 70 -6.53 3.39 -2.48
CA CYS A 70 -6.79 3.39 -1.03
C CYS A 70 -8.28 3.18 -0.72
N THR A 71 -9.17 3.91 -1.40
CA THR A 71 -10.62 3.80 -1.17
C THR A 71 -11.15 2.43 -1.56
N ALA A 72 -10.73 1.89 -2.72
CA ALA A 72 -11.18 0.59 -3.21
C ALA A 72 -10.73 -0.54 -2.28
N VAL A 73 -9.45 -0.54 -1.86
CA VAL A 73 -8.92 -1.55 -0.95
C VAL A 73 -9.60 -1.50 0.41
N VAL A 74 -9.81 -0.30 0.98
CA VAL A 74 -10.49 -0.16 2.27
C VAL A 74 -11.95 -0.64 2.19
N ASN A 75 -12.69 -0.25 1.15
CA ASN A 75 -14.08 -0.68 0.97
C ASN A 75 -14.20 -2.20 0.79
N GLU A 76 -13.32 -2.81 0.01
CA GLU A 76 -13.35 -4.26 -0.25
C GLU A 76 -12.80 -5.07 0.94
N SER A 77 -12.04 -4.45 1.85
CA SER A 77 -11.42 -5.14 2.98
C SER A 77 -12.40 -5.74 4.00
N ASN A 78 -13.66 -5.30 4.02
CA ASN A 78 -14.69 -5.74 4.97
C ASN A 78 -14.26 -5.66 6.45
N THR A 79 -13.33 -4.77 6.81
CA THR A 79 -12.87 -4.56 8.19
C THR A 79 -13.77 -3.63 9.00
N GLY A 80 -14.72 -2.97 8.33
CA GLY A 80 -15.55 -1.90 8.91
C GLY A 80 -14.83 -0.54 8.97
N GLN A 81 -13.54 -0.48 8.59
CA GLN A 81 -12.80 0.78 8.50
C GLN A 81 -13.27 1.59 7.29
N ARG A 82 -13.06 2.90 7.36
CA ARG A 82 -13.31 3.85 6.28
C ARG A 82 -12.13 4.79 6.17
N ILE A 83 -11.86 5.27 4.95
CA ILE A 83 -10.83 6.27 4.71
C ILE A 83 -11.46 7.53 4.13
N THR A 84 -11.61 8.55 4.98
CA THR A 84 -12.35 9.78 4.69
C THR A 84 -11.57 10.99 5.17
N ASP A 85 -11.97 12.20 4.80
CA ASP A 85 -11.25 13.40 5.23
C ASP A 85 -11.32 13.60 6.77
N ALA A 86 -12.34 13.04 7.44
CA ALA A 86 -12.46 13.02 8.90
C ALA A 86 -11.59 11.92 9.56
N ASP A 87 -11.44 10.77 8.88
CA ASP A 87 -10.60 9.64 9.28
C ASP A 87 -9.60 9.30 8.16
N PRO A 88 -8.53 10.12 7.99
CA PRO A 88 -7.70 10.11 6.78
C PRO A 88 -6.57 9.07 6.79
N MET A 89 -6.55 8.18 7.77
CA MET A 89 -5.51 7.17 7.92
C MET A 89 -6.12 5.80 8.22
N VAL A 90 -5.66 4.78 7.49
CA VAL A 90 -6.07 3.39 7.68
C VAL A 90 -4.85 2.47 7.68
N SER A 91 -4.85 1.48 8.57
CA SER A 91 -3.87 0.38 8.59
C SER A 91 -4.59 -0.95 8.43
N LEU A 92 -4.05 -1.82 7.57
CA LEU A 92 -4.62 -3.11 7.20
C LEU A 92 -3.53 -4.19 7.13
N THR A 93 -3.89 -5.43 7.41
CA THR A 93 -3.10 -6.61 7.03
C THR A 93 -3.84 -7.36 5.94
N PHE A 94 -3.21 -7.61 4.79
CA PHE A 94 -3.82 -8.40 3.72
C PHE A 94 -3.75 -9.91 4.02
N PRO A 95 -4.63 -10.74 3.43
CA PRO A 95 -4.61 -12.20 3.62
C PRO A 95 -3.28 -12.86 3.29
N THR A 96 -2.57 -12.28 2.32
CA THR A 96 -1.23 -12.70 1.88
C THR A 96 -0.10 -12.24 2.80
N GLY A 97 -0.41 -11.58 3.92
CA GLY A 97 0.53 -11.21 4.98
C GLY A 97 1.24 -9.86 4.79
N GLN A 98 1.02 -9.14 3.67
CA GLN A 98 1.48 -7.77 3.56
C GLN A 98 0.74 -6.88 4.56
N ARG A 99 1.43 -5.86 5.05
CA ARG A 99 0.83 -4.83 5.90
C ARG A 99 0.81 -3.53 5.12
N ALA A 100 -0.35 -2.89 5.07
CA ALA A 100 -0.55 -1.65 4.35
C ALA A 100 -0.93 -0.52 5.31
N GLN A 101 -0.38 0.67 5.07
CA GLN A 101 -0.80 1.91 5.69
C GLN A 101 -1.12 2.92 4.60
N PHE A 102 -2.29 3.54 4.69
CA PHE A 102 -2.75 4.59 3.79
C PHE A 102 -2.96 5.87 4.56
N VAL A 103 -2.45 6.99 4.03
CA VAL A 103 -2.70 8.34 4.55
C VAL A 103 -3.10 9.24 3.39
N ILE A 104 -4.25 9.87 3.50
CA ILE A 104 -4.79 10.82 2.52
C ILE A 104 -4.84 12.23 3.11
N PRO A 105 -5.08 13.27 2.30
CA PRO A 105 -5.37 14.60 2.83
C PRO A 105 -6.63 14.56 3.71
N PRO A 106 -6.70 15.36 4.80
CA PRO A 106 -5.74 16.41 5.18
C PRO A 106 -4.56 15.94 6.06
N ALA A 107 -4.41 14.64 6.35
CA ALA A 107 -3.31 14.14 7.18
C ALA A 107 -1.94 14.07 6.47
N CYS A 108 -1.92 14.33 5.17
CA CYS A 108 -0.72 14.59 4.38
C CYS A 108 -0.96 15.80 3.46
N ASP A 109 0.09 16.26 2.76
CA ASP A 109 -0.01 17.44 1.89
C ASP A 109 -1.10 17.28 0.83
N ALA A 110 -1.77 18.39 0.50
CA ALA A 110 -2.75 18.43 -0.58
C ALA A 110 -2.15 17.92 -1.91
N GLY A 111 -2.94 17.13 -2.64
CA GLY A 111 -2.51 16.52 -3.90
C GLY A 111 -1.54 15.33 -3.75
N LYS A 112 -1.28 14.86 -2.52
CA LYS A 112 -0.50 13.66 -2.25
C LYS A 112 -1.33 12.60 -1.55
N VAL A 113 -0.91 11.35 -1.68
CA VAL A 113 -1.37 10.22 -0.90
C VAL A 113 -0.12 9.47 -0.46
N SER A 114 -0.06 9.09 0.81
CA SER A 114 0.96 8.18 1.33
C SER A 114 0.42 6.76 1.30
N ILE A 115 1.12 5.86 0.62
CA ILE A 115 0.84 4.43 0.63
C ILE A 115 2.13 3.73 1.03
N THR A 116 2.11 2.97 2.13
CA THR A 116 3.21 2.11 2.52
C THR A 116 2.72 0.67 2.55
N ILE A 117 3.37 -0.22 1.80
CA ILE A 117 3.08 -1.65 1.77
C ILE A 117 4.35 -2.40 2.15
N ARG A 118 4.35 -3.00 3.34
CA ARG A 118 5.44 -3.86 3.81
C ARG A 118 5.16 -5.31 3.44
N LEU A 119 6.09 -5.92 2.69
CA LEU A 119 5.97 -7.29 2.22
C LEU A 119 6.33 -8.28 3.34
N PRO A 120 5.68 -9.46 3.39
CA PRO A 120 6.08 -10.52 4.32
C PRO A 120 7.47 -11.02 3.94
N ALA A 121 8.27 -11.32 4.96
CA ALA A 121 9.62 -11.79 4.72
C ALA A 121 9.61 -13.16 4.03
N ARG A 122 10.16 -13.24 2.83
CA ARG A 122 10.37 -14.49 2.09
C ARG A 122 11.64 -15.19 2.56
N PHE A 123 11.74 -15.47 3.87
CA PHE A 123 12.81 -16.34 4.36
C PHE A 123 12.41 -17.79 4.11
N GLY A 124 12.78 -18.31 2.95
CA GLY A 124 12.91 -19.75 2.78
C GLY A 124 13.95 -20.23 3.79
N LYS A 125 13.56 -21.13 4.69
CA LYS A 125 14.52 -21.97 5.41
C LYS A 125 15.39 -22.62 4.33
N THR A 126 16.65 -22.24 4.28
CA THR A 126 17.70 -23.06 3.65
C THR A 126 18.29 -23.92 4.75
#